data_AF-A0A504YBU2-F1
#
_entry.id   AF-A0A504YBU2-F1
#
_cell.length_a   1.000
_cell.length_b   1.000
_cell.length_c   1.000
_cell.angle_alpha   90.00
_cell.angle_beta   90.00
_cell.angle_gamma   90.00
#
_symmetry.space_group_name_H-M   'P 1'
#
loop_
_entity.id
_entity.type
_entity.pdbx_description
1 polymer ?
#
loop_
_entity_poly.entity_id
_entity_poly.type
_entity_poly.pdbx_seq_one_letter_code
_entity_poly.pdbx_strand_id
1 'polypeptide(L)'
;MRFSPAIPKIRINGHHTHRPPEPPEAGLCCGTGCHHCVWLAYADAVFDYYLSRATKATDQGQISRLFLQIRKELAKTEDPAIRSYLLTELASRFQKAQDEINRT
;
A
#
# COMPACT_ATOMS: atom_id res chain seq x y z
N MET A 1 -7.34 3.24 20.82
CA MET A 1 -6.64 3.94 19.73
C MET A 1 -7.68 4.25 18.65
N ARG A 2 -8.15 5.49 18.56
CA ARG A 2 -9.12 5.94 17.55
C ARG A 2 -8.33 6.54 16.40
N PHE A 3 -8.43 5.98 15.21
CA PHE A 3 -7.87 6.60 14.00
C PHE A 3 -9.01 7.19 13.18
N SER A 4 -8.87 8.47 12.85
CA SER A 4 -9.80 9.23 12.01
C SER A 4 -9.86 8.67 10.59
N PRO A 5 -11.02 8.69 9.92
CA PRO A 5 -11.23 8.20 8.56
C PRO A 5 -10.67 9.14 7.47
N ALA A 6 -9.82 10.10 7.83
CA ALA A 6 -9.19 10.98 6.85
C ALA A 6 -7.90 10.32 6.37
N ILE A 7 -7.97 9.62 5.23
CA ILE A 7 -6.80 9.33 4.41
C ILE A 7 -6.12 10.68 4.17
N PRO A 8 -4.93 10.95 4.73
CA PRO A 8 -4.23 12.18 4.42
C PRO A 8 -3.97 12.13 2.92
N LYS A 9 -4.55 13.06 2.18
CA LYS A 9 -4.18 13.27 0.78
C LYS A 9 -2.73 13.76 0.77
N ILE A 10 -1.80 12.82 0.84
CA ILE A 10 -0.40 13.08 0.55
C ILE A 10 -0.41 13.54 -0.91
N ARG A 11 -0.15 14.83 -1.12
CA ARG A 11 0.09 15.38 -2.46
C ARG A 11 1.40 14.79 -2.95
N ILE A 12 1.34 13.59 -3.49
CA ILE A 12 2.35 13.10 -4.42
C ILE A 12 2.18 14.00 -5.64
N ASN A 13 3.19 14.82 -5.94
CA ASN A 13 3.19 15.67 -7.13
C ASN A 13 2.76 14.82 -8.32
N GLY A 14 1.59 15.15 -8.86
CA GLY A 14 0.92 14.38 -9.88
C GLY A 14 1.73 14.37 -11.17
N HIS A 15 2.51 13.31 -11.35
CA HIS A 15 2.60 12.72 -12.67
C HIS A 15 1.59 11.58 -12.69
N HIS A 16 0.64 11.64 -13.63
CA HIS A 16 -0.08 10.45 -14.07
C HIS A 16 0.94 9.52 -14.73
N THR A 17 1.76 8.85 -13.93
CA THR A 17 2.80 7.97 -14.43
C THR A 17 2.12 6.72 -14.98
N HIS A 18 2.49 6.32 -16.19
CA HIS A 18 2.11 5.01 -16.71
C HIS A 18 2.72 3.86 -15.89
N ARG A 19 3.66 4.13 -14.99
CA ARG A 19 4.42 3.16 -14.18
C ARG A 19 4.13 3.28 -12.69
N PRO A 20 4.25 2.17 -11.92
CA PRO A 20 4.16 2.19 -10.47
C PRO A 20 5.18 3.15 -9.84
N PRO A 21 4.96 3.62 -8.60
CA PRO A 21 5.93 4.40 -7.85
C PRO A 21 7.28 3.70 -7.74
N GLU A 22 8.36 4.47 -7.73
CA GLU A 22 9.70 3.95 -7.48
C GLU A 22 9.94 3.73 -5.98
N PRO A 23 10.67 2.68 -5.59
CA PRO A 23 11.02 2.47 -4.20
C PRO A 23 11.95 3.58 -3.68
N PRO A 24 11.91 3.89 -2.38
CA PRO A 24 12.91 4.74 -1.74
C PRO A 24 14.33 4.19 -1.88
N GLU A 25 15.32 5.06 -1.70
CA GLU A 25 16.72 4.65 -1.65
C GLU A 25 16.96 3.61 -0.54
N ALA A 26 17.79 2.61 -0.86
CA ALA A 26 18.19 1.59 0.09
C ALA A 26 18.84 2.22 1.33
N GLY A 27 18.53 1.71 2.51
CA GLY A 27 19.07 2.24 3.78
C GLY A 27 18.23 3.35 4.43
N LEU A 28 17.19 3.89 3.77
CA LEU A 28 16.30 4.91 4.36
C LEU A 28 15.29 4.36 5.40
N CYS A 29 15.48 3.14 5.92
CA CYS A 29 14.63 2.59 6.97
C CYS A 29 15.22 2.88 8.35
N CYS A 30 14.42 3.51 9.22
CA CYS A 30 14.77 3.78 10.61
C CYS A 30 14.93 2.49 11.45
N GLY A 31 14.33 1.37 11.03
CA GLY A 31 14.35 0.09 11.76
C GLY A 31 13.49 0.04 13.03
N THR A 32 12.88 1.16 13.45
CA THR A 32 12.17 1.28 14.73
C THR A 32 10.64 1.24 14.63
N GLY A 33 10.08 0.87 13.47
CA GLY A 33 8.62 0.89 13.26
C GLY A 33 8.02 2.30 13.31
N CYS A 34 8.73 3.30 12.78
CA CYS A 34 8.33 4.71 12.82
C CYS A 34 7.08 4.99 11.94
N HIS A 35 6.14 5.80 12.46
CA HIS A 35 4.90 6.19 11.74
C HIS A 35 5.14 7.07 10.50
N HIS A 36 6.34 7.65 10.37
CA HIS A 36 6.76 8.48 9.23
C HIS A 36 7.81 7.74 8.38
N CYS A 37 7.68 6.42 8.26
CA CYS A 37 8.59 5.60 7.47
C CYS A 37 8.39 5.89 5.98
N VAL A 38 9.47 6.25 5.27
CA VAL A 38 9.43 6.50 3.82
C VAL A 38 8.96 5.27 3.03
N TRP A 39 9.20 4.07 3.56
CA TRP A 39 8.71 2.82 2.97
C TRP A 39 7.20 2.64 3.13
N LEU A 40 6.59 3.18 4.20
CA LEU A 40 5.13 3.23 4.32
C LEU A 40 4.54 4.23 3.33
N ALA A 41 5.15 5.41 3.19
CA ALA A 41 4.71 6.39 2.19
C ALA A 41 4.81 5.83 0.76
N TYR A 42 5.87 5.06 0.47
CA TYR A 42 5.99 4.31 -0.77
C TYR A 42 4.86 3.27 -0.93
N ALA A 43 4.60 2.46 0.10
CA ALA A 43 3.53 1.49 0.03
C ALA A 43 2.16 2.16 -0.20
N ASP A 44 1.87 3.27 0.50
CA ASP A 44 0.68 4.10 0.30
C ASP A 44 0.57 4.58 -1.15
N ALA A 45 1.67 5.09 -1.72
CA ALA A 45 1.70 5.49 -3.13
C ALA A 45 1.40 4.30 -4.08
N VAL A 46 1.95 3.11 -3.80
CA VAL A 46 1.70 1.90 -4.58
C VAL A 46 0.22 1.50 -4.47
N PHE A 47 -0.36 1.56 -3.27
CA PHE A 47 -1.78 1.31 -3.05
C PHE A 47 -2.65 2.22 -3.90
N ASP A 48 -2.44 3.53 -3.79
CA ASP A 48 -3.22 4.54 -4.51
C ASP A 48 -3.08 4.39 -6.03
N TYR A 49 -1.88 4.07 -6.50
CA TYR A 49 -1.61 3.81 -7.91
C TYR A 49 -2.42 2.63 -8.46
N TYR A 50 -2.43 1.48 -7.77
CA TYR A 50 -3.19 0.32 -8.22
C TYR A 50 -4.70 0.51 -8.02
N LEU A 51 -5.12 1.14 -6.92
CA LEU A 51 -6.52 1.40 -6.61
C LEU A 51 -7.16 2.38 -7.61
N SER A 52 -6.48 3.48 -7.96
CA SER A 52 -6.99 4.46 -8.94
C SER A 52 -7.16 3.87 -10.34
N ARG A 53 -6.46 2.78 -10.66
CA ARG A 53 -6.57 2.04 -11.92
C ARG A 53 -7.63 0.95 -11.88
N ALA A 54 -8.07 0.53 -10.70
CA ALA A 54 -9.28 -0.26 -10.58
C ALA A 54 -10.48 0.66 -10.73
N THR A 55 -11.30 0.43 -11.76
CA THR A 55 -12.57 1.15 -11.94
C THR A 55 -13.54 0.73 -10.84
N LYS A 56 -13.43 1.37 -9.65
CA LYS A 56 -14.14 1.03 -8.41
C LYS A 56 -14.09 -0.48 -8.12
N ALA A 57 -13.17 -0.91 -7.26
CA ALA A 57 -13.16 -2.28 -6.77
C ALA A 57 -14.43 -2.58 -5.95
N THR A 58 -15.50 -2.98 -6.62
CA THR A 58 -16.82 -3.28 -6.01
C THR A 58 -17.06 -4.77 -5.84
N ASP A 59 -16.16 -5.60 -6.35
CA ASP A 59 -16.27 -7.05 -6.29
C ASP A 59 -15.02 -7.69 -5.68
N GLN A 60 -15.25 -8.76 -4.93
CA GLN A 60 -14.26 -9.56 -4.24
C GLN A 60 -13.09 -10.00 -5.13
N GLY A 61 -13.39 -10.35 -6.38
CA GLY A 61 -12.39 -10.78 -7.35
C GLY A 61 -11.46 -9.65 -7.80
N GLN A 62 -11.94 -8.40 -7.84
CA GLN A 62 -11.10 -7.24 -8.18
C GLN A 62 -10.13 -6.90 -7.04
N ILE A 63 -10.60 -6.92 -5.80
CA ILE A 63 -9.76 -6.67 -4.63
C ILE A 63 -8.67 -7.73 -4.48
N SER A 64 -9.01 -9.01 -4.66
CA SER A 64 -8.03 -10.10 -4.68
C SER A 64 -6.94 -9.91 -5.75
N ARG A 65 -7.31 -9.42 -6.94
CA ARG A 65 -6.33 -9.13 -8.01
C ARG A 65 -5.42 -7.95 -7.65
N LEU A 66 -5.98 -6.87 -7.10
CA LEU A 66 -5.21 -5.71 -6.66
C LEU A 66 -4.19 -6.09 -5.60
N PHE A 67 -4.60 -6.88 -4.61
CA PHE A 67 -3.71 -7.38 -3.58
C PHE A 67 -2.54 -8.16 -4.16
N LEU A 68 -2.80 -9.05 -5.12
CA LEU A 68 -1.74 -9.83 -5.75
C LEU A 68 -0.74 -8.94 -6.52
N GLN A 69 -1.23 -7.89 -7.18
CA GLN A 69 -0.37 -6.93 -7.88
C GLN A 69 0.50 -6.14 -6.91
N ILE A 70 -0.08 -5.54 -5.88
CA ILE A 70 0.65 -4.77 -4.88
C ILE A 70 1.65 -5.66 -4.15
N ARG A 71 1.26 -6.88 -3.75
CA ARG A 71 2.16 -7.86 -3.14
C ARG A 71 3.36 -8.17 -4.03
N LYS A 72 3.14 -8.37 -5.33
CA LYS A 72 4.22 -8.66 -6.28
C LYS A 72 5.21 -7.50 -6.41
N GLU A 73 4.73 -6.25 -6.36
CA GLU A 73 5.60 -5.08 -6.38
C GLU A 73 6.39 -4.95 -5.07
N LEU A 74 5.73 -5.03 -3.92
CA LEU A 74 6.40 -4.91 -2.61
C LEU A 74 7.40 -6.06 -2.35
N ALA A 75 7.17 -7.24 -2.92
CA ALA A 75 8.07 -8.38 -2.82
C ALA A 75 9.45 -8.15 -3.48
N LYS A 76 9.57 -7.16 -4.38
CA LYS A 76 10.83 -6.77 -5.03
C LYS A 76 11.74 -5.96 -4.11
N THR A 77 11.24 -5.49 -2.96
CA THR A 77 12.05 -4.79 -1.95
C THR A 77 13.18 -5.71 -1.49
N GLU A 78 14.42 -5.25 -1.64
CA GLU A 78 15.62 -6.05 -1.38
C GLU A 78 15.80 -6.39 0.10
N ASP A 79 15.60 -5.39 0.97
CA ASP A 79 15.75 -5.59 2.41
C ASP A 79 14.62 -6.49 2.96
N PRO A 80 14.97 -7.62 3.60
CA PRO A 80 13.98 -8.58 4.07
C PRO A 80 13.14 -8.07 5.25
N ALA A 81 13.69 -7.21 6.12
CA ALA A 81 12.96 -6.64 7.25
C ALA A 81 11.93 -5.61 6.75
N ILE A 82 12.35 -4.73 5.85
CA ILE A 82 11.45 -3.77 5.20
C ILE A 82 10.36 -4.51 4.43
N ARG A 83 10.73 -5.49 3.60
CA ARG A 83 9.76 -6.30 2.86
C ARG A 83 8.76 -6.99 3.78
N SER A 84 9.23 -7.62 4.86
CA SER A 84 8.34 -8.27 5.83
C SER A 84 7.37 -7.27 6.44
N TYR A 85 7.84 -6.09 6.83
CA TYR A 85 7.01 -5.03 7.38
C TYR A 85 5.93 -4.58 6.39
N LEU A 86 6.32 -4.27 5.15
CA LEU A 86 5.40 -3.82 4.10
C LEU A 86 4.33 -4.88 3.76
N LEU A 87 4.72 -6.16 3.72
CA LEU A 87 3.78 -7.25 3.44
C LEU A 87 2.80 -7.49 4.59
N THR A 88 3.23 -7.32 5.85
CA THR A 88 2.35 -7.39 7.02
C THR A 88 1.32 -6.26 7.01
N GLU A 89 1.76 -5.03 6.73
CA GLU A 89 0.86 -3.87 6.61
C GLU A 89 -0.16 -4.06 5.48
N LEU A 90 0.30 -4.55 4.32
CA LEU A 90 -0.55 -4.92 3.20
C LEU A 90 -1.62 -5.95 3.60
N ALA A 91 -1.24 -7.02 4.30
CA ALA A 91 -2.17 -8.05 4.76
C ALA A 91 -3.23 -7.47 5.72
N SER A 92 -2.82 -6.62 6.67
CA SER A 92 -3.74 -5.96 7.61
C SER A 92 -4.78 -5.10 6.90
N ARG A 93 -4.35 -4.32 5.90
CA ARG A 93 -5.25 -3.46 5.11
C ARG A 93 -6.22 -4.28 4.27
N PHE A 94 -5.75 -5.39 3.69
CA PHE A 94 -6.59 -6.28 2.90
C PHE A 94 -7.67 -6.97 3.75
N GLN A 95 -7.31 -7.45 4.94
CA GLN A 95 -8.28 -8.05 5.86
C GLN A 95 -9.39 -7.06 6.22
N LYS A 96 -9.05 -5.79 6.49
CA LYS A 96 -10.03 -4.75 6.78
C LYS A 96 -10.97 -4.48 5.60
N ALA A 97 -10.41 -4.34 4.39
CA ALA A 97 -11.22 -4.16 3.18
C ALA A 97 -12.18 -5.35 2.93
N GLN A 98 -11.71 -6.56 3.21
CA GLN A 98 -12.50 -7.77 3.11
C GLN A 98 -13.66 -7.80 4.10
N ASP A 99 -13.39 -7.43 5.35
CA ASP A 99 -14.37 -7.40 6.42
C ASP A 99 -15.46 -6.36 6.15
N GLU A 100 -15.12 -5.23 5.50
CA GLU A 100 -16.07 -4.20 5.08
C GLU A 100 -17.01 -4.68 3.97
N ILE A 101 -16.49 -5.42 2.99
CA ILE A 101 -17.33 -6.02 1.93
C ILE A 101 -18.27 -7.07 2.51
N ASN A 102 -17.78 -7.95 3.37
CA ASN A 102 -18.59 -9.01 3.96
C ASN A 102 -19.71 -8.49 4.88
N ARG A 103 -19.65 -7.21 5.29
CA ARG A 103 -20.68 -6.53 6.07
C ARG A 103 -21.75 -5.83 5.22
N THR A 104 -21.55 -5.74 3.91
CA THR A 104 -22.47 -5.10 2.95
C THR A 104 -23.33 -6.15 2.27
#